data_AF-A0AAV0PJY0-F1
#
_entry.id   AF-A0AAV0PJY0-F1
#
_cell.length_a   1.000
_cell.length_b   1.000
_cell.length_c   1.000
_cell.angle_alpha   90.00
_cell.angle_beta   90.00
_cell.angle_gamma   90.00
#
_symmetry.space_group_name_H-M   'P 1'
#
loop_
_entity.id
_entity.type
_entity.pdbx_description
1 polymer ?
#
loop_
_entity_poly.entity_id
_entity_poly.type
_entity_poly.pdbx_seq_one_letter_code
_entity_poly.pdbx_strand_id
1 'polypeptide(L)'
;MWCKDEEERGKLVEEASQCFITLEGELKGNKFFGGEEIGMVDIAANFIGYWLGVVQEVSGMELVTRDKFPVLCKWMDEFVEHSVVKETLPPRDELHAEFEARLGAPSWKY
;
A
#
# COMPACT_ATOMS: atom_id res chain seq x y z
N MET A 1 -6.12 2.38 -19.93
CA MET A 1 -4.91 2.09 -20.71
C MET A 1 -3.76 2.05 -19.72
N TRP A 2 -3.34 0.86 -19.29
CA TRP A 2 -2.18 0.73 -18.39
C TRP A 2 -0.91 0.82 -19.22
N CYS A 3 0.10 1.54 -18.72
CA CYS A 3 1.36 1.85 -19.38
C CYS A 3 1.99 0.57 -19.93
N LYS A 4 2.13 0.53 -21.27
CA LYS A 4 2.57 -0.65 -22.02
C LYS A 4 4.10 -0.77 -22.09
N ASP A 5 4.83 0.19 -21.53
CA ASP A 5 6.29 0.26 -21.60
C ASP A 5 6.93 -0.17 -20.28
N GLU A 6 7.85 -1.13 -20.34
CA GLU A 6 8.61 -1.58 -19.16
C GLU A 6 9.45 -0.44 -18.57
N GLU A 7 9.91 0.49 -19.41
CA GLU A 7 10.65 1.67 -18.96
C GLU A 7 9.75 2.61 -18.17
N GLU A 8 8.52 2.86 -18.64
CA GLU A 8 7.54 3.70 -17.95
C GLU A 8 7.10 3.06 -16.63
N ARG A 9 6.88 1.75 -16.62
CA ARG A 9 6.63 0.99 -15.38
C ARG A 9 7.80 1.11 -14.40
N GLY A 10 9.05 1.01 -14.89
CA GLY A 10 10.25 1.18 -14.08
C GLY A 10 10.31 2.56 -13.41
N LYS A 11 10.03 3.63 -14.17
CA LYS A 11 9.98 5.00 -13.65
C LYS A 11 8.90 5.17 -12.58
N LEU A 12 7.70 4.65 -12.81
CA LEU A 12 6.60 4.72 -11.82
C LEU A 12 6.95 3.97 -10.52
N VAL A 13 7.64 2.82 -10.63
CA VAL A 13 8.12 2.07 -9.46
C VAL A 13 9.18 2.86 -8.70
N GLU A 14 10.10 3.51 -9.40
CA GLU A 14 11.14 4.36 -8.79
C GLU A 14 10.52 5.58 -8.09
N GLU A 15 9.60 6.28 -8.74
CA GLU A 15 8.87 7.42 -8.17
C GLU A 15 8.08 7.00 -6.93
N ALA A 16 7.33 5.88 -7.00
CA ALA A 16 6.62 5.34 -5.85
C ALA A 16 7.57 4.97 -4.71
N SER A 17 8.71 4.34 -5.02
CA SER A 17 9.73 3.99 -4.03
C SER A 17 10.27 5.23 -3.32
N GLN A 18 10.48 6.33 -4.03
CA GLN A 18 10.95 7.57 -3.43
C GLN A 18 9.91 8.17 -2.46
N CYS A 19 8.62 8.08 -2.80
CA CYS A 19 7.53 8.45 -1.90
C CYS A 19 7.52 7.58 -0.63
N PHE A 20 7.72 6.27 -0.76
CA PHE A 20 7.77 5.36 0.40
C PHE A 20 8.98 5.63 1.29
N ILE A 21 10.14 5.97 0.71
CA ILE A 21 11.32 6.41 1.49
C ILE A 21 10.99 7.66 2.32
N THR A 22 10.29 8.64 1.73
CA THR A 22 9.87 9.83 2.46
C THR A 22 8.91 9.49 3.60
N LEU A 23 7.91 8.64 3.36
CA LEU A 23 6.95 8.23 4.40
C LEU A 23 7.62 7.44 5.54
N GLU A 24 8.49 6.49 5.21
CA GLU A 24 9.30 5.73 6.18
C GLU A 24 10.08 6.69 7.11
N GLY A 25 10.73 7.71 6.53
CA GLY A 25 11.52 8.69 7.27
C GLY A 25 10.68 9.64 8.12
N GLU A 26 9.46 9.98 7.70
CA GLU A 26 8.58 10.91 8.40
C GLU A 26 7.88 10.30 9.63
N LEU A 27 7.81 8.97 9.74
CA LEU A 27 7.31 8.31 10.95
C LEU A 27 8.17 8.60 12.18
N LYS A 28 9.48 8.84 12.02
CA LYS A 28 10.39 9.34 13.09
C LYS A 28 10.33 8.54 14.41
N GLY A 29 10.04 7.24 14.33
CA GLY A 29 9.91 6.34 15.47
C GLY A 29 8.55 6.37 16.18
N ASN A 30 7.63 7.21 15.73
CA ASN A 30 6.26 7.26 16.24
C ASN A 30 5.44 6.06 15.74
N LYS A 31 4.33 5.81 16.44
CA LYS A 31 3.36 4.77 16.06
C LYS A 31 2.60 5.15 14.79
N PHE A 32 2.19 6.40 14.70
CA PHE A 32 1.43 7.01 13.61
C PHE A 32 2.14 8.27 13.11
N PHE A 33 1.78 8.74 11.92
CA PHE A 33 2.25 10.05 11.44
C PHE A 33 1.75 11.20 12.35
N GLY A 34 0.61 11.01 13.01
CA GLY A 34 0.10 11.87 14.08
C GLY A 34 0.83 11.75 15.43
N GLY A 35 1.84 10.88 15.57
CA GLY A 35 2.52 10.60 16.83
C GLY A 35 2.02 9.31 17.48
N GLU A 36 1.43 9.44 18.67
CA GLU A 36 0.86 8.29 19.41
C GLU A 36 -0.56 7.93 18.92
N GLU A 37 -1.24 8.86 18.26
CA GLU A 37 -2.63 8.74 17.80
C GLU A 37 -2.72 8.99 16.28
N ILE A 38 -3.79 8.49 15.65
CA ILE A 38 -4.07 8.71 14.23
C ILE A 38 -4.20 10.21 13.93
N GLY A 39 -3.40 10.70 12.98
CA GLY A 39 -3.43 12.07 12.47
C GLY A 39 -3.92 12.18 11.03
N MET A 40 -3.83 13.39 10.49
CA MET A 40 -4.27 13.69 9.12
C MET A 40 -3.55 12.86 8.06
N VAL A 41 -2.23 12.68 8.21
CA VAL A 41 -1.43 11.92 7.23
C VAL A 41 -1.78 10.44 7.28
N ASP A 42 -2.06 9.87 8.45
CA ASP A 42 -2.50 8.49 8.59
C ASP A 42 -3.80 8.24 7.81
N ILE A 43 -4.76 9.16 7.92
CA ILE A 43 -6.02 9.10 7.20
C ILE A 43 -5.80 9.23 5.68
N ALA A 44 -4.95 10.18 5.26
CA ALA A 44 -4.62 10.38 3.85
C ALA A 44 -3.86 9.18 3.26
N ALA A 45 -3.06 8.49 4.06
CA ALA A 45 -2.26 7.32 3.68
C ALA A 45 -3.04 5.99 3.82
N ASN A 46 -4.34 6.00 4.12
CA ASN A 46 -5.13 4.79 4.38
C ASN A 46 -5.00 3.70 3.29
N PHE A 47 -4.86 4.12 2.03
CA PHE A 47 -4.68 3.25 0.88
C PHE A 47 -3.41 2.41 1.01
N ILE A 48 -2.32 3.04 1.47
CA ILE A 48 -1.04 2.37 1.75
C ILE A 48 -1.21 1.40 2.92
N GLY A 49 -1.94 1.82 3.96
CA GLY A 49 -2.18 1.03 5.17
C GLY A 49 -2.80 -0.35 4.93
N TYR A 50 -3.80 -0.45 4.05
CA TYR A 50 -4.57 -1.69 3.86
C TYR A 50 -4.67 -2.17 2.40
N TRP A 51 -5.00 -1.30 1.46
CA TRP A 51 -5.29 -1.68 0.06
C TRP A 51 -4.03 -2.07 -0.71
N LEU A 52 -2.90 -1.40 -0.45
CA LEU A 52 -1.65 -1.65 -1.17
C LEU A 52 -1.19 -3.11 -1.05
N GLY A 53 -1.31 -3.72 0.14
CA GLY A 53 -0.95 -5.12 0.34
C GLY A 53 -1.73 -6.08 -0.59
N VAL A 54 -3.03 -5.84 -0.75
CA VAL A 54 -3.89 -6.63 -1.66
C VAL A 54 -3.50 -6.40 -3.12
N VAL A 55 -3.23 -5.15 -3.50
CA VAL A 55 -2.79 -4.82 -4.87
C VAL A 55 -1.48 -5.51 -5.21
N GLN A 56 -0.52 -5.54 -4.28
CA GLN A 56 0.77 -6.23 -4.45
C GLN A 56 0.58 -7.74 -4.63
N GLU A 57 -0.27 -8.37 -3.81
CA GLU A 57 -0.60 -9.80 -3.93
C GLU A 57 -1.21 -10.15 -5.29
N VAL A 58 -2.23 -9.40 -5.71
CA VAL A 58 -2.94 -9.64 -6.98
C VAL A 58 -2.05 -9.38 -8.20
N SER A 59 -1.21 -8.35 -8.16
CA SER A 59 -0.37 -7.96 -9.30
C SER A 59 0.98 -8.68 -9.36
N GLY A 60 1.39 -9.34 -8.27
CA GLY A 60 2.74 -9.88 -8.10
C GLY A 60 3.84 -8.82 -7.99
N MET A 61 3.48 -7.56 -7.71
CA MET A 61 4.44 -6.46 -7.54
C MET A 61 4.87 -6.33 -6.07
N GLU A 62 6.16 -6.07 -5.83
CA GLU A 62 6.70 -5.83 -4.49
C GLU A 62 7.26 -4.40 -4.36
N LEU A 63 6.38 -3.46 -4.02
CA LEU A 63 6.73 -2.05 -3.83
C LEU A 63 7.17 -1.76 -2.39
N VAL A 64 6.36 -2.19 -1.41
CA VAL A 64 6.60 -2.05 0.03
C VAL A 64 6.79 -3.43 0.64
N THR A 65 8.00 -3.70 1.12
CA THR A 65 8.37 -4.94 1.80
C THR A 65 8.99 -4.63 3.16
N ARG A 66 8.88 -5.54 4.12
CA ARG A 66 9.41 -5.34 5.48
C ARG A 66 10.93 -5.19 5.52
N ASP A 67 11.64 -5.75 4.54
CA ASP A 67 13.10 -5.59 4.42
C ASP A 67 13.51 -4.18 3.95
N LYS A 68 12.71 -3.58 3.06
CA LYS A 68 12.99 -2.26 2.49
C LYS A 68 12.41 -1.12 3.34
N PHE A 69 11.24 -1.35 3.93
CA PHE A 69 10.42 -0.34 4.61
C PHE A 69 9.87 -0.88 5.95
N PRO A 70 10.75 -1.29 6.89
CA PRO A 70 10.33 -1.93 8.14
C PRO A 70 9.44 -1.04 9.01
N VAL A 71 9.67 0.28 9.04
CA VAL A 71 8.91 1.23 9.86
C VAL A 71 7.54 1.48 9.25
N LEU A 72 7.46 1.67 7.93
CA LEU A 72 6.19 1.83 7.23
C LEU A 72 5.35 0.56 7.31
N CYS A 73 5.96 -0.64 7.18
CA CYS A 73 5.24 -1.90 7.38
C CYS A 73 4.69 -2.02 8.81
N LYS A 74 5.46 -1.62 9.82
CA LYS A 74 4.94 -1.59 11.20
C LYS A 74 3.77 -0.62 11.35
N TRP A 75 3.85 0.55 10.73
CA TRP A 75 2.75 1.51 10.71
C TRP A 75 1.50 0.92 10.02
N MET A 76 1.65 0.21 8.90
CA MET A 76 0.53 -0.46 8.23
C MET A 76 -0.17 -1.46 9.18
N ASP A 77 0.63 -2.29 9.88
CA ASP A 77 0.11 -3.27 10.85
C ASP A 77 -0.68 -2.56 11.98
N GLU A 78 -0.11 -1.51 12.58
CA GLU A 78 -0.72 -0.74 13.66
C GLU A 78 -1.97 0.04 13.21
N PHE A 79 -1.97 0.56 11.98
CA PHE A 79 -3.09 1.29 11.40
C PHE A 79 -4.29 0.38 11.15
N VAL A 80 -4.07 -0.80 10.58
CA VAL A 80 -5.14 -1.78 10.32
C VAL A 80 -5.73 -2.35 11.61
N GLU A 81 -4.91 -2.52 12.65
CA GLU A 81 -5.38 -3.00 13.96
C GLU A 81 -5.98 -1.91 14.86
N HIS A 82 -5.91 -0.64 14.47
CA HIS A 82 -6.57 0.43 15.20
C HIS A 82 -8.10 0.22 15.18
N SER A 83 -8.76 0.27 16.34
CA SER A 83 -10.17 -0.11 16.51
C SER A 83 -11.12 0.54 15.50
N VAL A 84 -11.03 1.86 15.35
CA VAL A 84 -11.86 2.63 14.40
C VAL A 84 -11.59 2.24 12.95
N VAL A 85 -10.33 1.98 12.59
CA VAL A 85 -9.97 1.60 11.22
C VAL A 85 -10.53 0.22 10.95
N LYS A 86 -10.24 -0.76 11.81
CA LYS A 86 -10.69 -2.15 11.70
C LYS A 86 -12.20 -2.30 11.52
N GLU A 87 -13.00 -1.48 12.19
CA GLU A 87 -14.46 -1.47 12.06
C GLU A 87 -14.97 -0.90 10.71
N THR A 88 -14.13 -0.16 9.99
CA THR A 88 -14.47 0.50 8.72
C THR A 88 -13.88 -0.18 7.49
N LEU A 89 -12.94 -1.10 7.66
CA LEU A 89 -12.27 -1.78 6.54
C LEU A 89 -13.22 -2.78 5.86
N PRO A 90 -13.24 -2.83 4.52
CA PRO A 90 -13.97 -3.88 3.81
C PRO A 90 -13.33 -5.25 4.07
N PRO A 91 -14.10 -6.34 4.02
CA PRO A 91 -13.56 -7.70 4.13
C PRO A 91 -12.44 -7.93 3.11
N ARG A 92 -11.33 -8.52 3.57
CA ARG A 92 -10.13 -8.68 2.73
C ARG A 92 -10.42 -9.50 1.48
N ASP A 93 -11.19 -10.57 1.59
CA ASP A 93 -11.50 -11.47 0.47
C ASP A 93 -12.32 -10.78 -0.61
N GLU A 94 -13.27 -9.92 -0.22
CA GLU A 94 -14.06 -9.12 -1.17
C GLU A 94 -13.17 -8.10 -1.89
N LEU A 95 -12.29 -7.44 -1.14
CA LEU A 95 -11.34 -6.50 -1.71
C LEU A 95 -10.35 -7.18 -2.68
N HIS A 96 -9.87 -8.38 -2.32
CA HIS A 96 -9.00 -9.17 -3.17
C HIS A 96 -9.72 -9.57 -4.46
N ALA A 97 -10.94 -10.12 -4.38
CA ALA A 97 -11.72 -10.50 -5.55
C ALA A 97 -11.97 -9.32 -6.50
N GLU A 98 -12.28 -8.14 -5.96
CA GLU A 98 -12.45 -6.91 -6.74
C GLU A 98 -11.16 -6.51 -7.48
N PHE A 99 -10.02 -6.53 -6.79
CA PHE A 99 -8.74 -6.23 -7.45
C PHE A 99 -8.33 -7.32 -8.42
N GLU A 100 -8.58 -8.59 -8.14
CA GLU A 100 -8.29 -9.69 -9.06
C GLU A 100 -9.13 -9.58 -10.33
N ALA A 101 -10.42 -9.21 -10.24
CA ALA A 101 -11.24 -8.93 -11.41
C ALA A 101 -10.72 -7.72 -12.22
N ARG A 102 -10.21 -6.69 -11.55
CA ARG A 102 -9.72 -5.45 -12.18
C ARG A 102 -8.32 -5.55 -12.77
N LEU A 103 -7.44 -6.32 -12.12
CA LEU A 103 -6.00 -6.37 -12.38
C LEU A 103 -5.53 -7.73 -12.87
N GLY A 104 -6.24 -8.80 -12.53
CA GLY A 104 -5.91 -10.20 -12.86
C GLY A 104 -6.34 -10.65 -14.25
N ALA A 105 -6.99 -9.80 -15.06
CA ALA A 105 -7.25 -10.12 -16.48
C ALA A 105 -5.93 -10.06 -17.28
N PRO A 106 -5.41 -11.18 -17.82
CA PRO A 106 -4.20 -11.15 -18.64
C PRO A 106 -4.57 -10.59 -20.01
N SER A 107 -3.93 -9.47 -20.40
CA SER A 107 -4.07 -8.86 -21.73
C SER A 107 -3.35 -9.63 -22.85
N TRP A 108 -2.90 -10.87 -22.61
CA TRP A 108 -2.10 -11.66 -23.56
C TRP A 108 -2.71 -13.00 -23.98
N LYS A 109 -4.00 -13.24 -23.72
CA LYS A 109 -4.72 -14.35 -24.39
C LYS A 109 -5.47 -13.84 -25.61
N TYR A 110 -4.80 -13.67 -26.75
CA TYR A 110 -5.24 -13.94 -28.14
C TYR A 110 -4.08 -13.68 -29.10
#